data_AF-A0A2M6WTU8-F1
#
_entry.id   AF-A0A2M6WTU8-F1
#
_cell.length_a   1.000
_cell.length_b   1.000
_cell.length_c   1.000
_cell.angle_alpha   90.00
_cell.angle_beta   90.00
_cell.angle_gamma   90.00
#
_symmetry.space_group_name_H-M   'P 1'
#
loop_
_entity.id
_entity.type
_entity.pdbx_description
1 polymer ?
#
loop_
_entity_poly.entity_id
_entity_poly.type
_entity_poly.pdbx_seq_one_letter_code
_entity_poly.pdbx_strand_id
1 'polypeptide(L)'
;MKVALLASAVNSHEVAFRDVLAEKIRVLGAEIIFWEGTDLKVPDIDVLTVLLDGRPLSAIDNIRLGLFRQMADMGKRKPKQLIVAYEYAKKAGDEYKDLKIFEHIAGTERNFIYCLKDYIFFANQHGVK
;
A
#
# COMPACT_ATOMS: atom_id res chain seq x y z
N MET A 1 -11.58 -1.96 -8.35
CA MET A 1 -10.65 -2.17 -7.24
C MET A 1 -10.12 -0.82 -6.80
N LYS A 2 -10.12 -0.53 -5.51
CA LYS A 2 -9.59 0.68 -4.89
C LYS A 2 -8.28 0.35 -4.17
N VAL A 3 -7.22 1.05 -4.53
CA VAL A 3 -5.89 0.91 -3.93
C VAL A 3 -5.56 2.21 -3.21
N ALA A 4 -5.37 2.16 -1.90
CA ALA A 4 -4.78 3.30 -1.19
C ALA A 4 -3.26 3.30 -1.35
N LEU A 5 -2.69 4.50 -1.50
CA LEU A 5 -1.26 4.74 -1.35
C LEU A 5 -1.03 5.50 -0.04
N LEU A 6 -0.28 4.87 0.86
CA LEU A 6 0.29 5.46 2.06
C LEU A 6 1.77 5.72 1.79
N ALA A 7 2.10 6.97 1.47
CA ALA A 7 3.42 7.37 1.03
C ALA A 7 3.86 8.63 1.78
N SER A 8 5.15 8.72 2.09
CA SER A 8 5.73 10.01 2.45
C SER A 8 5.59 10.95 1.25
N ALA A 9 5.24 12.20 1.50
CA ALA A 9 5.08 13.25 0.48
C ALA A 9 5.67 14.58 0.99
N VAL A 10 6.80 14.49 1.70
CA VAL A 10 7.45 15.61 2.39
C VAL A 10 8.29 16.42 1.41
N ASN A 11 8.76 15.81 0.32
CA ASN A 11 9.55 16.48 -0.70
C ASN A 11 9.08 16.16 -2.13
N SER A 12 9.53 16.95 -3.10
CA SER A 12 9.11 16.82 -4.51
C SER A 12 9.51 15.51 -5.17
N HIS A 13 10.61 14.87 -4.73
CA HIS A 13 11.02 13.55 -5.23
C HIS A 13 10.04 12.47 -4.79
N GLU A 14 9.67 12.46 -3.51
CA GLU A 14 8.68 11.52 -2.95
C GLU A 14 7.31 11.67 -3.62
N VAL A 15 6.88 12.92 -3.84
CA VAL A 15 5.62 13.23 -4.55
C VAL A 15 5.69 12.71 -5.99
N ALA A 16 6.76 12.99 -6.72
CA ALA A 16 6.94 12.52 -8.09
C ALA A 16 6.95 10.99 -8.18
N PHE A 17 7.65 10.32 -7.26
CA PHE A 17 7.69 8.87 -7.18
C PHE A 17 6.29 8.28 -6.95
N ARG A 18 5.57 8.81 -5.95
CA ARG A 18 4.20 8.42 -5.63
C ARG A 18 3.28 8.59 -6.84
N ASP A 19 3.37 9.72 -7.53
CA ASP A 19 2.48 10.05 -8.65
C ASP A 19 2.78 9.17 -9.89
N VAL A 20 4.06 8.89 -10.19
CA VAL A 20 4.46 7.93 -11.23
C VAL A 20 3.92 6.55 -10.93
N LEU A 21 4.00 6.10 -9.67
CA LEU A 21 3.49 4.80 -9.29
C LEU A 21 1.96 4.75 -9.35
N ALA A 22 1.28 5.80 -8.88
CA ALA A 22 -0.16 5.92 -8.99
C ALA A 22 -0.63 5.78 -10.44
N GLU A 23 0.07 6.40 -11.40
CA GLU A 23 -0.28 6.29 -12.80
C GLU A 23 -0.11 4.87 -13.34
N LYS A 24 0.99 4.20 -12.98
CA LYS A 24 1.21 2.79 -13.34
C LYS A 24 0.08 1.89 -12.82
N ILE A 25 -0.42 2.15 -11.61
CA ILE A 25 -1.54 1.39 -11.03
C ILE A 25 -2.87 1.71 -11.72
N ARG A 26 -3.13 2.98 -12.07
CA ARG A 26 -4.33 3.36 -12.83
C ARG A 26 -4.42 2.65 -14.18
N VAL A 27 -3.28 2.51 -14.88
CA VAL A 27 -3.20 1.75 -16.14
C VAL A 27 -3.62 0.27 -15.97
N LEU A 28 -3.51 -0.28 -14.76
CA LEU A 28 -4.00 -1.64 -14.45
C LEU A 28 -5.52 -1.72 -14.23
N GLY A 29 -6.24 -0.60 -14.29
CA GLY A 29 -7.69 -0.52 -14.08
C GLY A 29 -8.08 -0.41 -12.60
N ALA A 30 -7.18 0.05 -11.73
CA ALA A 30 -7.47 0.31 -10.32
C ALA A 30 -7.71 1.81 -10.06
N GLU A 31 -8.63 2.10 -9.15
CA GLU A 31 -8.86 3.43 -8.60
C GLU A 31 -7.82 3.69 -7.50
N ILE A 32 -7.19 4.87 -7.52
CA ILE A 32 -6.17 5.25 -6.53
C ILE A 32 -6.74 6.24 -5.52
N ILE A 33 -6.51 5.96 -4.24
CA ILE A 33 -6.79 6.86 -3.13
C ILE A 33 -5.47 7.24 -2.47
N PHE A 34 -5.16 8.53 -2.38
CA PHE A 34 -4.03 8.99 -1.58
C PHE A 34 -4.49 9.11 -0.12
N TRP A 35 -3.92 8.31 0.78
CA TRP A 35 -4.26 8.38 2.19
C TRP A 35 -3.24 9.24 2.93
N GLU A 36 -3.43 10.55 2.84
CA GLU A 36 -2.49 11.57 3.33
C GLU A 36 -3.12 12.55 4.33
N GLY A 37 -2.33 13.46 4.90
CA GLY A 37 -2.80 14.47 5.85
C GLY A 37 -3.05 13.93 7.27
N THR A 38 -4.06 14.46 7.95
CA THR A 38 -4.40 14.11 9.35
C THR A 38 -5.57 13.16 9.53
N ASP A 39 -6.20 12.72 8.43
CA ASP A 39 -7.37 11.84 8.50
C ASP A 39 -6.99 10.41 8.95
N LEU A 40 -7.61 9.95 10.03
CA LEU A 40 -7.44 8.61 10.58
C LEU A 40 -8.55 7.65 10.13
N LYS A 41 -9.58 8.15 9.43
CA LYS A 41 -10.61 7.31 8.87
C LYS A 41 -9.98 6.43 7.79
N VAL A 42 -10.12 5.12 7.95
CA VAL A 42 -9.66 4.16 6.95
C VAL A 42 -10.60 4.30 5.73
N PRO A 43 -10.06 4.62 4.54
CA PRO A 43 -10.88 4.72 3.34
C PRO A 43 -11.45 3.35 2.96
N ASP A 44 -12.54 3.35 2.22
CA ASP A 44 -13.10 2.14 1.62
C ASP A 44 -12.16 1.66 0.50
N ILE A 45 -11.28 0.70 0.81
CA ILE A 45 -10.21 0.22 -0.08
C ILE A 45 -10.09 -1.30 -0.07
N ASP A 46 -9.70 -1.84 -1.21
CA ASP A 46 -9.41 -3.26 -1.36
C ASP A 46 -7.96 -3.55 -0.93
N VAL A 47 -7.01 -2.74 -1.41
CA VAL A 47 -5.56 -2.90 -1.20
C VAL A 47 -5.01 -1.65 -0.53
N LEU A 48 -4.22 -1.82 0.53
CA LEU A 48 -3.35 -0.74 1.02
C LEU A 48 -1.94 -0.96 0.50
N THR A 49 -1.39 0.05 -0.15
CA THR A 49 0.01 0.10 -0.54
C THR A 49 0.77 1.04 0.37
N VAL A 50 1.88 0.58 0.93
CA VAL A 50 2.81 1.43 1.67
C VAL A 50 4.05 1.68 0.82
N LEU A 51 4.37 2.95 0.59
CA LEU A 51 5.53 3.38 -0.19
C LEU A 51 6.63 3.89 0.75
N LEU A 52 7.75 3.20 0.74
CA LEU A 52 8.94 3.57 1.52
C LEU A 52 10.09 3.94 0.59
N ASP A 53 10.43 5.22 0.57
CA ASP A 53 11.55 5.78 -0.20
C ASP A 53 12.69 6.18 0.73
N GLY A 54 13.33 5.19 1.35
CA GLY A 54 14.49 5.37 2.23
C GLY A 54 14.24 6.11 3.56
N ARG A 55 13.03 6.65 3.77
CA ARG A 55 12.58 7.27 5.02
C ARG A 55 11.55 6.39 5.74
N PRO A 56 11.56 6.38 7.08
CA PRO A 56 10.52 5.72 7.85
C PRO A 56 9.18 6.43 7.67
N LEU A 57 8.09 5.70 7.91
CA LEU A 57 6.75 6.28 7.98
C LEU A 57 6.66 7.32 9.10
N SER A 58 5.84 8.35 8.88
CA SER A 58 5.49 9.29 9.94
C SER A 58 4.71 8.59 11.06
N ALA A 59 4.63 9.22 12.24
CA ALA A 59 3.84 8.67 13.35
C ALA A 59 2.37 8.46 12.96
N ILE A 60 1.80 9.38 12.17
CA ILE A 60 0.41 9.28 11.72
C ILE A 60 0.21 8.14 10.71
N ASP A 61 1.16 7.92 9.81
CA ASP A 61 1.09 6.83 8.85
C ASP A 61 1.25 5.46 9.53
N ASN A 62 2.05 5.39 10.59
CA ASN A 62 2.11 4.19 11.44
C ASN A 62 0.76 3.92 12.14
N ILE A 63 0.06 4.96 12.63
CA ILE A 63 -1.29 4.81 13.21
C ILE A 63 -2.27 4.31 12.14
N ARG A 64 -2.25 4.88 10.93
CA ARG A 64 -3.08 4.46 9.80
C ARG A 64 -2.86 3.01 9.43
N LEU A 65 -1.61 2.58 9.36
CA LEU A 65 -1.24 1.18 9.13
C LEU A 65 -1.82 0.26 10.22
N GLY A 66 -1.73 0.69 11.48
CA GLY A 66 -2.32 -0.02 12.62
C GLY A 66 -3.85 -0.12 12.55
N LEU A 67 -4.54 0.98 12.23
CA LEU A 67 -5.99 1.02 12.06
C LEU A 67 -6.45 0.14 10.90
N PHE A 68 -5.75 0.20 9.78
CA PHE A 68 -6.00 -0.68 8.64
C PHE A 68 -5.91 -2.14 9.11
N ARG A 69 -4.81 -2.54 9.77
CA ARG A 69 -4.63 -3.90 10.29
C ARG A 69 -5.75 -4.33 11.26
N GLN A 70 -6.13 -3.46 12.19
CA GLN A 70 -7.18 -3.76 13.17
C GLN A 70 -8.51 -4.12 12.50
N MET A 71 -8.84 -3.50 11.35
CA MET A 71 -10.03 -3.88 10.59
C MET A 71 -9.98 -5.32 10.06
N ALA A 72 -8.78 -5.85 9.79
CA ALA A 72 -8.57 -7.25 9.41
C ALA A 72 -8.91 -8.18 10.58
N ASP A 73 -8.35 -7.91 11.75
CA ASP A 73 -8.54 -8.72 12.96
C ASP A 73 -10.01 -8.74 13.41
N MET A 74 -10.76 -7.67 13.14
CA MET A 74 -12.19 -7.56 13.47
C MET A 74 -13.11 -8.30 12.49
N GLY A 75 -12.59 -9.00 11.48
CA GLY A 75 -13.41 -9.74 10.50
C GLY A 75 -14.33 -8.86 9.66
N LYS A 76 -14.14 -7.53 9.70
CA LYS A 76 -14.91 -6.55 8.92
C LYS A 76 -14.40 -6.44 7.47
N ARG A 77 -13.57 -7.38 7.03
CA ARG A 77 -12.96 -7.42 5.70
C ARG A 77 -13.57 -8.51 4.84
N LYS A 78 -14.07 -8.11 3.67
CA LYS A 78 -14.02 -8.90 2.43
C LYS A 78 -13.04 -8.14 1.53
N PRO A 79 -12.08 -8.86 0.92
CA PRO A 79 -10.64 -8.69 1.08
C PRO A 79 -10.08 -7.55 0.18
N LYS A 80 -8.80 -7.11 0.25
CA LYS A 80 -7.60 -7.89 -0.10
C LYS A 80 -6.31 -7.08 0.10
N GLN A 81 -5.61 -7.38 1.20
CA GLN A 81 -4.16 -7.41 1.27
C GLN A 81 -3.35 -6.10 1.35
N LEU A 82 -2.36 -6.14 2.24
CA LEU A 82 -1.35 -5.11 2.39
C LEU A 82 -0.14 -5.45 1.52
N ILE A 83 0.11 -4.62 0.51
CA ILE A 83 1.29 -4.75 -0.36
C ILE A 83 2.25 -3.62 -0.03
N VAL A 84 3.47 -3.91 0.38
CA VAL A 84 4.50 -2.88 0.47
C VAL A 84 5.19 -2.75 -0.88
N ALA A 85 5.02 -1.62 -1.57
CA ALA A 85 5.87 -1.30 -2.72
C ALA A 85 7.15 -0.68 -2.19
N TYR A 86 8.25 -1.40 -2.35
CA TYR A 86 9.51 -1.05 -1.71
C TYR A 86 10.58 -0.93 -2.78
N GLU A 87 10.90 0.28 -3.24
CA GLU A 87 11.99 0.46 -4.20
C GLU A 87 13.36 0.64 -3.52
N TYR A 88 13.42 1.01 -2.23
CA TYR A 88 14.68 1.35 -1.55
C TYR A 88 14.98 0.53 -0.28
N ALA A 89 14.62 -0.77 -0.28
CA ALA A 89 14.59 -1.69 0.86
C ALA A 89 15.92 -2.17 1.43
N LYS A 90 17.05 -1.62 1.01
CA LYS A 90 18.32 -2.12 1.53
C LYS A 90 18.56 -1.80 3.02
N LYS A 91 17.89 -0.80 3.60
CA LYS A 91 18.09 -0.42 5.02
C LYS A 91 16.91 -0.71 5.96
N ALA A 92 15.67 -0.36 5.62
CA ALA A 92 14.53 -0.66 6.50
C ALA A 92 13.99 -2.10 6.33
N GLY A 93 14.56 -2.90 5.43
CA GLY A 93 14.25 -4.33 5.35
C GLY A 93 14.53 -5.07 6.66
N ASP A 94 15.52 -4.68 7.46
CA ASP A 94 15.83 -5.37 8.73
C ASP A 94 14.94 -4.92 9.89
N GLU A 95 14.51 -3.66 9.93
CA GLU A 95 13.66 -3.12 11.01
C GLU A 95 12.20 -3.58 10.93
N TYR A 96 11.74 -3.95 9.74
CA TYR A 96 10.33 -4.27 9.47
C TYR A 96 10.10 -5.74 9.02
N LYS A 97 11.17 -6.55 8.89
CA LYS A 97 11.09 -7.99 8.53
C LYS A 97 10.29 -8.82 9.53
N ASP A 98 10.44 -8.52 10.81
CA ASP A 98 9.74 -9.22 11.89
C ASP A 98 8.31 -8.71 12.12
N LEU A 99 7.97 -7.59 11.48
CA LEU A 99 6.62 -7.08 11.51
C LEU A 99 5.76 -7.92 10.58
N LYS A 100 5.14 -8.97 11.15
CA LYS A 100 3.95 -9.67 10.61
C LYS A 100 2.79 -8.74 10.23
N ILE A 101 2.97 -7.43 10.42
CA ILE A 101 2.08 -6.38 9.94
C ILE A 101 1.99 -6.43 8.41
N PHE A 102 3.10 -6.73 7.69
CA PHE A 102 3.14 -6.74 6.23
C PHE A 102 2.87 -8.14 5.66
N GLU A 103 1.78 -8.26 4.90
CA GLU A 103 1.36 -9.53 4.31
C GLU A 103 2.17 -9.87 3.04
N HIS A 104 2.54 -8.88 2.24
CA HIS A 104 3.42 -9.02 1.08
C HIS A 104 4.46 -7.90 1.00
N ILE A 105 5.74 -8.27 0.85
CA ILE A 105 6.85 -7.34 0.66
C ILE A 105 7.33 -7.43 -0.80
N ALA A 106 7.09 -6.39 -1.59
CA ALA A 106 7.60 -6.29 -2.95
C ALA A 106 8.85 -5.39 -2.98
N GLY A 107 10.03 -6.03 -2.92
CA GLY A 107 11.34 -5.36 -2.85
C GLY A 107 11.83 -4.67 -4.14
N THR A 108 11.01 -4.65 -5.19
CA THR A 108 11.26 -3.91 -6.43
C THR A 108 9.94 -3.38 -6.99
N GLU A 109 9.99 -2.29 -7.77
CA GLU A 109 8.82 -1.77 -8.47
C GLU A 109 8.16 -2.84 -9.36
N ARG A 110 8.98 -3.62 -10.09
CA ARG A 110 8.50 -4.70 -10.96
C ARG A 110 7.71 -5.76 -10.18
N ASN A 111 8.23 -6.22 -9.03
CA ASN A 111 7.53 -7.20 -8.20
C ASN A 111 6.23 -6.63 -7.64
N PHE A 112 6.23 -5.34 -7.28
CA PHE A 112 5.03 -4.68 -6.78
C PHE A 112 3.93 -4.64 -7.84
N ILE A 113 4.28 -4.22 -9.06
CA ILE A 113 3.33 -4.17 -10.18
C ILE A 113 2.82 -5.57 -10.53
N TYR A 114 3.65 -6.61 -10.47
CA TYR A 114 3.17 -7.99 -10.67
C TYR A 114 2.22 -8.45 -9.58
N CYS A 115 2.54 -8.22 -8.30
CA CYS A 115 1.64 -8.53 -7.20
C CYS A 115 0.28 -7.84 -7.38
N LEU A 116 0.27 -6.54 -7.69
CA LEU A 116 -0.98 -5.83 -7.95
C LEU A 116 -1.76 -6.40 -9.13
N LYS A 117 -1.10 -6.76 -10.23
CA LYS A 117 -1.76 -7.41 -11.37
C LYS A 117 -2.43 -8.72 -10.96
N ASP A 118 -1.76 -9.53 -10.17
CA ASP A 118 -2.32 -10.78 -9.66
C ASP A 118 -3.55 -10.51 -8.79
N TYR A 119 -3.49 -9.53 -7.89
CA TYR A 119 -4.66 -9.16 -7.07
C TYR A 119 -5.83 -8.66 -7.90
N ILE A 120 -5.57 -7.80 -8.88
CA ILE A 120 -6.58 -7.29 -9.82
C ILE A 120 -7.23 -8.45 -10.55
N PHE A 121 -6.41 -9.36 -11.09
CA PHE A 121 -6.87 -10.55 -11.76
C PHE A 121 -7.74 -11.43 -10.85
N PHE A 122 -7.26 -11.75 -9.63
CA PHE A 122 -8.00 -12.58 -8.67
C PHE A 122 -9.29 -11.91 -8.16
N ALA A 123 -9.31 -10.60 -7.98
CA ALA A 123 -10.54 -9.87 -7.63
C ALA A 123 -11.58 -9.95 -8.74
N ASN A 124 -11.13 -9.77 -10.00
CA ASN A 124 -12.00 -9.81 -11.16
C ASN A 124 -12.52 -11.22 -11.50
N GLN A 125 -11.68 -12.27 -11.37
CA GLN A 125 -12.09 -13.64 -11.69
C GLN A 125 -13.01 -14.28 -10.65
N HIS A 126 -12.78 -14.01 -9.36
CA HIS A 126 -13.55 -14.66 -8.28
C HIS A 126 -14.78 -13.87 -7.81
N GLY A 127 -15.19 -12.84 -8.55
CA GLY A 127 -16.41 -12.08 -8.24
C GLY A 127 -16.42 -11.48 -6.84
N VAL A 128 -15.24 -11.17 -6.30
CA VAL A 128 -15.10 -10.50 -5.01
C VAL A 128 -15.43 -9.03 -5.25
N LYS A 129 -16.74 -8.74 -5.30
CA LYS A 129 -17.32 -7.41 -5.27
C LYS A 129 -17.71 -7.04 -3.85
#